data_AF-A0A7S0Z2Q9-F1
#
_entry.id   AF-A0A7S0Z2Q9-F1
#
_cell.length_a   1.000
_cell.length_b   1.000
_cell.length_c   1.000
_cell.angle_alpha   90.00
_cell.angle_beta   90.00
_cell.angle_gamma   90.00
#
_symmetry.space_group_name_H-M   'P 1'
#
loop_
_entity.id
_entity.type
_entity.pdbx_description
1 polymer ?
#
loop_
_entity_poly.entity_id
_entity_poly.type
_entity_poly.pdbx_seq_one_letter_code
_entity_poly.pdbx_strand_id
1 'polypeptide(L)'
;ELFGERGELDEEYDQSKRDIYAIGIVLFEMWARFVTTSERVQSIQALKNHSAFPPGFREAHERAGRANVTRLIERLLERESAKRPSAVWVLESDLLPDSLEDSKIKQVLRNLRENDDFHARVMRTLFSRADRRAELLYDPEQSLDHSLDP
;
A
#
# COMPACT_ATOMS: atom_id res chain seq x y z
N GLU A 1 -13.50 -30.09 18.57
CA GLU A 1 -12.45 -29.07 18.46
C GLU A 1 -12.51 -28.31 17.12
N LEU A 2 -12.53 -28.99 15.96
CA LEU A 2 -12.60 -28.37 14.62
C LEU A 2 -13.77 -27.40 14.32
N PHE A 3 -14.86 -27.43 15.10
CA PHE A 3 -15.98 -26.48 14.96
C PHE A 3 -15.78 -25.20 15.77
N GLY A 4 -14.96 -25.23 16.82
CA GLY A 4 -14.62 -24.06 17.62
C GLY A 4 -13.62 -23.16 16.89
N GLU A 5 -12.57 -23.77 16.31
CA GLU A 5 -11.54 -23.03 15.54
C GLU A 5 -12.13 -22.29 14.33
N ARG A 6 -13.13 -22.87 13.65
CA ARG A 6 -13.77 -22.20 12.51
C ARG A 6 -14.56 -20.96 12.92
N GLY A 7 -15.26 -21.02 14.06
CA GLY A 7 -15.99 -19.87 14.57
C GLY A 7 -15.07 -18.73 15.02
N GLU A 8 -13.94 -19.07 15.66
CA GLU A 8 -12.95 -18.10 16.13
C GLU A 8 -12.26 -17.35 14.96
N LEU A 9 -11.94 -18.06 13.88
CA LEU A 9 -11.37 -17.46 12.66
C LEU A 9 -12.35 -16.50 11.97
N ASP A 10 -13.64 -16.86 11.93
CA ASP A 10 -14.68 -16.00 11.35
C ASP A 10 -14.90 -14.73 12.19
N GLU A 11 -14.83 -14.83 13.53
CA GLU A 11 -14.90 -13.69 14.44
C GLU A 11 -13.70 -12.75 14.29
N GLU A 12 -12.47 -13.30 14.21
CA GLU A 12 -11.25 -12.52 13.98
C GLU A 12 -11.30 -11.80 12.63
N TYR A 13 -11.79 -12.47 11.59
CA TYR A 13 -11.98 -11.87 10.27
C TYR A 13 -12.97 -10.71 10.32
N ASP A 14 -14.15 -10.91 10.91
CA ASP A 14 -15.17 -9.87 11.03
C ASP A 14 -14.69 -8.69 11.88
N GLN A 15 -13.97 -8.97 12.96
CA GLN A 15 -13.35 -7.94 13.79
C GLN A 15 -12.33 -7.14 13.00
N SER A 16 -11.44 -7.81 12.26
CA SER A 16 -10.48 -7.15 11.37
C SER A 16 -11.15 -6.25 10.34
N LYS A 17 -12.29 -6.70 9.76
CA LYS A 17 -13.07 -5.83 8.86
C LYS A 17 -13.63 -4.62 9.59
N ARG A 18 -14.20 -4.78 10.79
CA ARG A 18 -14.73 -3.65 11.58
C ARG A 18 -13.63 -2.64 11.92
N ASP A 19 -12.43 -3.11 12.25
CA ASP A 19 -11.28 -2.24 12.54
C ASP A 19 -10.88 -1.42 11.31
N ILE A 20 -10.86 -2.04 10.11
CA ILE A 20 -10.60 -1.32 8.86
C ILE A 20 -11.64 -0.21 8.61
N TYR A 21 -12.91 -0.45 8.96
CA TYR A 21 -13.95 0.59 8.86
C TYR A 21 -13.74 1.72 9.87
N ALA A 22 -13.42 1.37 11.12
CA ALA A 22 -13.14 2.35 12.15
C ALA A 22 -11.95 3.24 11.76
N ILE A 23 -10.89 2.65 11.18
CA ILE A 23 -9.76 3.40 10.62
C ILE A 23 -10.22 4.35 9.51
N GLY A 24 -11.15 3.92 8.63
CA GLY A 24 -11.74 4.80 7.61
C GLY A 24 -12.43 6.03 8.19
N ILE A 25 -13.16 5.88 9.29
CA ILE A 25 -13.82 7.01 9.98
C ILE A 25 -12.76 7.93 10.62
N VAL A 26 -11.78 7.36 11.33
CA VAL A 26 -10.69 8.15 11.94
C VAL A 26 -9.91 8.92 10.87
N LEU A 27 -9.59 8.27 9.75
CA LEU A 27 -8.90 8.91 8.63
C LEU A 27 -9.73 10.06 8.04
N PHE A 28 -11.03 9.84 7.83
CA PHE A 28 -11.92 10.92 7.39
C PHE A 28 -11.87 12.12 8.36
N GLU A 29 -11.95 11.87 9.67
CA GLU A 29 -11.88 12.92 10.67
C GLU A 29 -10.55 13.66 10.70
N MET A 30 -9.42 12.97 10.48
CA MET A 30 -8.10 13.61 10.42
C MET A 30 -7.95 14.58 9.24
N TRP A 31 -8.67 14.33 8.14
CA TRP A 31 -8.55 15.12 6.91
C TRP A 31 -9.74 16.06 6.66
N ALA A 32 -10.79 15.96 7.47
CA ALA A 32 -11.92 16.87 7.47
C ALA A 32 -11.68 18.03 8.44
N ARG A 33 -12.19 19.22 8.09
CA ARG A 33 -12.20 20.37 9.00
C ARG A 33 -13.63 20.63 9.43
N PHE A 34 -13.87 20.64 10.73
CA PHE A 34 -15.16 20.96 11.33
C PHE A 34 -15.02 22.21 12.18
N VAL A 35 -15.96 23.14 12.07
CA VAL A 35 -16.02 24.32 12.93
C VAL A 35 -16.82 24.00 14.19
N THR A 36 -17.84 23.14 14.06
CA THR A 36 -18.70 22.75 15.18
C THR A 36 -18.84 21.23 15.32
N THR A 37 -19.18 20.79 16.52
CA THR A 37 -19.51 19.37 16.79
C THR A 37 -20.72 18.90 15.98
N SER A 38 -21.69 19.78 15.72
CA SER A 38 -22.89 19.45 14.93
C SER A 38 -22.54 19.11 13.49
N GLU A 39 -21.69 19.91 12.84
CA GLU A 39 -21.18 19.65 11.49
C GLU A 39 -20.44 18.32 11.41
N ARG A 40 -19.59 18.03 12.41
CA ARG A 40 -18.88 16.76 12.52
C ARG A 40 -19.86 15.58 12.57
N VAL A 41 -20.86 15.64 13.45
CA VAL A 41 -21.86 14.57 13.60
C VAL A 41 -22.64 14.36 12.31
N GLN A 42 -23.13 15.44 11.69
CA GLN A 42 -23.87 15.36 10.43
C GLN A 42 -23.01 14.79 9.30
N SER A 43 -21.75 15.21 9.21
CA SER A 43 -20.80 14.73 8.20
C SER A 43 -20.51 13.24 8.34
N ILE A 44 -20.25 12.78 9.56
CA ILE A 44 -20.01 11.34 9.83
C ILE A 44 -21.29 10.54 9.57
N GLN A 45 -22.47 11.04 9.97
CA GLN A 45 -23.73 10.36 9.69
C GLN A 45 -24.00 10.26 8.19
N ALA A 46 -23.77 11.34 7.44
CA ALA A 46 -23.90 11.33 5.98
C ALA A 46 -22.96 10.31 5.34
N LEU A 47 -21.71 10.25 5.81
CA LEU A 47 -20.72 9.29 5.32
C LEU A 47 -21.13 7.84 5.62
N LYS A 48 -21.63 7.56 6.83
CA LYS A 48 -22.10 6.22 7.23
C LYS A 48 -23.35 5.77 6.47
N ASN A 49 -24.30 6.67 6.26
CA ASN A 49 -25.62 6.33 5.73
C ASN A 49 -25.68 6.37 4.20
N HIS A 50 -24.94 7.28 3.59
CA HIS A 50 -25.01 7.59 2.16
C HIS A 50 -23.68 7.39 1.43
N SER A 51 -22.60 7.02 2.14
CA SER A 51 -21.25 6.93 1.55
C SER A 51 -20.85 8.23 0.85
N ALA A 52 -21.32 9.37 1.39
CA ALA A 52 -21.16 10.69 0.79
C ALA A 52 -20.27 11.57 1.67
N PHE A 53 -19.27 12.20 1.06
CA PHE A 53 -18.47 13.23 1.71
C PHE A 53 -19.24 14.54 1.86
N PRO A 54 -18.84 15.40 2.82
CA PRO A 54 -19.34 16.78 2.88
C PRO A 54 -19.05 17.54 1.57
N PRO A 55 -19.90 18.52 1.20
CA PRO A 55 -19.68 19.31 -0.01
C PRO A 55 -18.29 19.95 -0.05
N GLY A 56 -17.59 19.83 -1.19
CA GLY A 56 -16.27 20.43 -1.39
C GLY A 56 -15.10 19.64 -0.79
N PHE A 57 -15.34 18.59 0.01
CA PHE A 57 -14.27 17.80 0.64
C PHE A 57 -13.38 17.13 -0.42
N ARG A 58 -14.01 16.44 -1.39
CA ARG A 58 -13.30 15.73 -2.46
C ARG A 58 -12.50 16.71 -3.32
N GLU A 59 -13.14 17.76 -3.79
CA GLU A 59 -12.56 18.76 -4.69
C GLU A 59 -11.40 19.51 -4.01
N ALA A 60 -11.49 19.76 -2.71
CA ALA A 60 -10.42 20.38 -1.94
C ALA A 60 -9.17 19.50 -1.86
N HIS A 61 -9.34 18.21 -1.58
CA HIS A 61 -8.21 17.28 -1.50
C HIS A 61 -7.63 16.94 -2.87
N GLU A 62 -8.47 16.83 -3.90
CA GLU A 62 -8.01 16.66 -5.29
C GLU A 62 -7.16 17.84 -5.75
N ARG A 63 -7.60 19.09 -5.53
CA ARG A 63 -6.79 20.29 -5.82
C ARG A 63 -5.49 20.36 -5.04
N ALA A 64 -5.44 19.78 -3.85
CA ALA A 64 -4.26 19.73 -3.00
C ALA A 64 -3.31 18.54 -3.34
N GLY A 65 -3.59 17.78 -4.42
CA GLY A 65 -2.80 16.61 -4.80
C GLY A 65 -2.98 15.40 -3.89
N ARG A 66 -4.10 15.33 -3.15
CA ARG A 66 -4.39 14.32 -2.11
C ARG A 66 -5.60 13.45 -2.48
N ALA A 67 -5.79 13.22 -3.77
CA ALA A 67 -6.87 12.38 -4.29
C ALA A 67 -6.78 10.92 -3.82
N ASN A 68 -5.58 10.47 -3.44
CA ASN A 68 -5.35 9.16 -2.84
C ASN A 68 -6.07 9.01 -1.49
N VAL A 69 -6.12 10.06 -0.67
CA VAL A 69 -6.77 10.03 0.66
C VAL A 69 -8.27 9.82 0.52
N THR A 70 -8.94 10.54 -0.38
CA THR A 70 -10.39 10.41 -0.59
C THR A 70 -10.73 9.00 -1.09
N ARG A 71 -9.95 8.48 -2.04
CA ARG A 71 -10.08 7.09 -2.54
C ARG A 71 -9.85 6.06 -1.44
N LEU A 72 -8.86 6.27 -0.58
CA LEU A 72 -8.57 5.37 0.53
C LEU A 72 -9.74 5.33 1.52
N ILE A 73 -10.25 6.50 1.92
CA ILE A 73 -11.41 6.57 2.83
C ILE A 73 -12.61 5.80 2.24
N GLU A 74 -12.90 5.95 0.94
CA GLU A 74 -13.98 5.20 0.28
C GLU A 74 -13.77 3.68 0.34
N ARG A 75 -12.54 3.20 0.12
CA ARG A 75 -12.22 1.77 0.21
C ARG A 75 -12.39 1.22 1.62
N LEU A 76 -11.97 1.98 2.63
CA LEU A 76 -12.07 1.58 4.04
C LEU A 76 -13.53 1.57 4.52
N LEU A 77 -14.35 2.48 4.01
CA LEU A 77 -15.75 2.67 4.38
C LEU A 77 -16.74 1.89 3.49
N GLU A 78 -16.25 0.92 2.72
CA GLU A 78 -17.09 0.01 1.95
C GLU A 78 -18.12 -0.68 2.87
N ARG A 79 -19.39 -0.67 2.45
CA ARG A 79 -20.53 -1.11 3.28
C ARG A 79 -20.52 -2.61 3.44
N GLU A 80 -20.19 -3.33 2.37
CA GLU A 80 -20.03 -4.77 2.39
C GLU A 80 -18.67 -5.14 3.00
N SER A 81 -18.68 -5.79 4.18
CA SER A 81 -17.46 -6.22 4.87
C SER A 81 -16.57 -7.11 4.00
N ALA A 82 -17.16 -7.93 3.13
CA ALA A 82 -16.46 -8.80 2.18
C ALA A 82 -15.68 -8.01 1.12
N LYS A 83 -16.15 -6.83 0.70
CA LYS A 83 -15.48 -5.97 -0.29
C LYS A 83 -14.45 -5.03 0.32
N ARG A 84 -14.48 -4.87 1.65
CA ARG A 84 -13.52 -4.03 2.37
C ARG A 84 -12.12 -4.66 2.31
N PRO A 85 -11.04 -3.89 2.08
CA PRO A 85 -9.70 -4.43 1.96
C PRO A 85 -9.18 -5.02 3.29
N SER A 86 -8.11 -5.81 3.20
CA SER A 86 -7.32 -6.21 4.38
C SER A 86 -6.33 -5.12 4.78
N ALA A 87 -5.84 -5.15 6.02
CA ALA A 87 -4.79 -4.24 6.48
C ALA A 87 -3.53 -4.33 5.60
N VAL A 88 -3.16 -5.56 5.23
CA VAL A 88 -2.02 -5.83 4.33
C VAL A 88 -2.21 -5.14 2.99
N TRP A 89 -3.38 -5.30 2.37
CA TRP A 89 -3.69 -4.64 1.10
C TRP A 89 -3.59 -3.11 1.22
N VAL A 90 -4.08 -2.53 2.32
CA VAL A 90 -4.00 -1.08 2.55
C VAL A 90 -2.54 -0.61 2.60
N LEU A 91 -1.66 -1.33 3.30
CA LEU A 91 -0.23 -1.02 3.45
C LEU A 91 0.59 -1.18 2.16
N GLU A 92 0.14 -2.07 1.28
CA GLU A 92 0.76 -2.36 0.00
C GLU A 92 0.18 -1.53 -1.15
N SER A 93 -0.99 -0.91 -0.96
CA SER A 93 -1.63 -0.09 -1.99
C SER A 93 -0.89 1.22 -2.26
N ASP A 94 -0.93 1.66 -3.51
CA ASP A 94 -0.43 2.97 -3.97
C ASP A 94 -1.29 4.16 -3.47
N LEU A 95 -2.22 3.91 -2.54
CA LEU A 95 -3.06 4.97 -1.95
C LEU A 95 -2.39 5.64 -0.76
N LEU A 96 -1.31 5.07 -0.24
CA LEU A 96 -0.52 5.69 0.83
C LEU A 96 0.44 6.75 0.27
N PRO A 97 0.76 7.81 1.03
CA PRO A 97 1.64 8.87 0.55
C PRO A 97 3.07 8.35 0.26
N ASP A 98 3.68 8.82 -0.83
CA ASP A 98 5.04 8.47 -1.27
C ASP A 98 6.12 8.69 -0.19
N SER A 99 5.90 9.61 0.76
CA SER A 99 6.80 9.80 1.91
C SER A 99 6.94 8.53 2.77
N LEU A 100 5.95 7.64 2.73
CA LEU A 100 6.04 6.33 3.36
C LEU A 100 7.03 5.42 2.61
N GLU A 101 7.10 5.50 1.28
CA GLU A 101 8.07 4.75 0.47
C GLU A 101 9.50 5.16 0.80
N ASP A 102 9.77 6.47 0.94
CA ASP A 102 11.07 6.96 1.38
C ASP A 102 11.48 6.37 2.73
N SER A 103 10.53 6.22 3.66
CA SER A 103 10.78 5.60 4.96
C SER A 103 11.08 4.09 4.83
N LYS A 104 10.36 3.38 3.94
CA LYS A 104 10.61 1.97 3.63
C LYS A 104 12.01 1.79 3.02
N ILE A 105 12.40 2.66 2.08
CA ILE A 105 13.74 2.65 1.46
C ILE A 105 14.80 2.90 2.53
N LYS A 106 14.64 3.93 3.39
CA LYS A 106 15.58 4.20 4.49
C LYS A 106 15.72 3.01 5.43
N GLN A 107 14.63 2.30 5.72
CA GLN A 107 14.65 1.09 6.53
C GLN A 107 15.41 -0.05 5.83
N VAL A 108 15.16 -0.27 4.53
CA VAL A 108 15.90 -1.25 3.73
C VAL A 108 17.39 -0.94 3.70
N LEU A 109 17.77 0.33 3.47
CA LEU A 109 19.16 0.77 3.47
C LEU A 109 19.86 0.58 4.83
N ARG A 110 19.12 0.76 5.94
CA ARG A 110 19.63 0.45 7.28
C ARG A 110 19.87 -1.05 7.45
N ASN A 111 18.87 -1.86 7.11
CA ASN A 111 18.97 -3.31 7.21
C ASN A 111 20.09 -3.89 6.31
N LEU A 112 20.30 -3.31 5.13
CA LEU A 112 21.41 -3.63 4.23
C LEU A 112 22.79 -3.40 4.87
N ARG A 113 22.92 -2.39 5.73
CA ARG A 113 24.19 -2.07 6.43
C ARG A 113 24.42 -2.94 7.65
N GLU A 114 23.35 -3.38 8.31
CA GLU A 114 23.41 -4.06 9.61
C GLU A 114 23.33 -5.59 9.51
N ASN A 115 22.91 -6.14 8.37
CA ASN A 115 22.68 -7.57 8.20
C ASN A 115 23.25 -8.10 6.87
N ASP A 116 24.36 -8.83 6.95
CA ASP A 116 25.08 -9.39 5.80
C ASP A 116 24.24 -10.40 5.00
N ASP A 117 23.41 -11.21 5.66
CA ASP A 117 22.53 -12.19 5.00
C ASP A 117 21.42 -11.50 4.21
N PHE A 118 20.83 -10.44 4.78
CA PHE A 118 19.84 -9.61 4.10
C PHE A 118 20.48 -8.89 2.91
N HIS A 119 21.68 -8.35 3.09
CA HIS A 119 22.47 -7.75 2.01
C HIS A 119 22.72 -8.73 0.87
N ALA A 120 23.24 -9.93 1.15
CA ALA A 120 23.49 -10.95 0.15
C ALA A 120 22.22 -11.37 -0.60
N ARG A 121 21.09 -11.49 0.11
CA ARG A 121 19.78 -11.81 -0.47
C ARG A 121 19.29 -10.71 -1.42
N VAL A 122 19.32 -9.46 -0.98
CA VAL A 122 18.92 -8.30 -1.80
C VAL A 122 19.77 -8.20 -3.06
N MET A 123 21.10 -8.29 -2.93
CA MET A 123 22.01 -8.25 -4.08
C MET A 123 21.74 -9.39 -5.06
N ARG A 124 21.54 -10.61 -4.56
CA ARG A 124 21.17 -11.75 -5.41
C ARG A 124 19.86 -11.50 -6.16
N THR A 125 18.83 -10.97 -5.51
CA THR A 125 17.53 -10.70 -6.15
C THR A 125 17.60 -9.56 -7.16
N LEU A 126 18.35 -8.49 -6.88
CA LEU A 126 18.49 -7.36 -7.79
C LEU A 126 19.24 -7.75 -9.07
N PHE A 127 20.30 -8.56 -8.94
CA PHE A 127 21.15 -8.96 -10.06
C PHE A 127 20.81 -10.34 -10.65
N SER A 128 19.86 -11.10 -10.10
CA SER A 128 19.40 -12.37 -10.68
C SER A 128 18.48 -12.20 -11.88
N ARG A 129 17.96 -10.99 -12.10
CA ARG A 129 17.29 -10.64 -13.35
C ARG A 129 18.36 -10.50 -14.41
N ALA A 130 18.75 -11.63 -15.00
CA ALA A 130 19.70 -11.71 -16.09
C ALA A 130 19.39 -10.57 -17.06
N ASP A 131 20.37 -9.68 -17.19
CA ASP A 131 20.31 -8.55 -18.09
C ASP A 131 20.12 -9.12 -19.48
N ARG A 132 18.88 -9.14 -20.00
CA ARG A 132 18.62 -9.64 -21.37
C ARG A 132 19.45 -8.87 -22.41
N ARG A 133 20.02 -7.73 -22.02
CA ARG A 133 20.99 -6.95 -22.80
C ARG A 133 22.36 -7.62 -22.87
N ALA A 134 22.82 -8.30 -21.82
CA ALA A 134 24.08 -9.05 -21.84
C ALA A 134 24.03 -10.21 -22.84
N GLU A 135 22.87 -10.87 -23.00
CA GLU A 135 22.64 -11.89 -24.04
C GLU A 135 22.58 -11.31 -25.47
N LEU A 136 22.13 -10.06 -25.62
CA LEU A 136 22.04 -9.37 -26.92
C LEU A 136 23.35 -8.72 -27.38
N LEU A 137 24.26 -8.43 -26.44
CA LEU A 137 25.57 -7.83 -26.72
C LEU A 137 26.69 -8.88 -26.82
N TYR A 138 26.41 -10.13 -26.44
CA TYR A 138 27.33 -11.24 -26.63
C TYR A 138 27.17 -11.78 -28.05
N ASP A 139 28.00 -11.29 -28.97
CA ASP A 139 28.16 -11.86 -30.30
C ASP A 139 29.25 -12.96 -30.25
N PRO A 140 28.88 -14.26 -30.25
CA PRO A 140 29.87 -15.33 -30.21
C PRO A 140 30.75 -15.37 -31.48
N GLU A 141 30.37 -14.71 -32.57
CA GLU A 141 31.12 -14.75 -33.84
C GLU A 141 32.35 -13.84 -33.85
N GLN A 142 32.53 -12.95 -32.86
CA GLN A 142 33.78 -12.15 -32.74
C GLN A 142 34.92 -12.89 -32.03
N SER A 143 34.76 -14.15 -31.65
CA SER A 143 35.78 -14.89 -30.89
C SER A 143 36.76 -15.73 -31.72
N LEU A 144 36.78 -15.60 -33.05
CA LEU A 144 37.69 -16.36 -33.91
C LEU A 144 38.38 -15.48 -34.95
N ASP A 145 39.22 -14.52 -34.54
CA ASP A 145 40.40 -14.18 -35.35
C ASP A 145 41.47 -13.43 -34.54
N HIS A 146 42.18 -14.16 -33.69
CA HIS A 146 43.58 -13.82 -33.41
C HIS A 146 44.38 -15.11 -33.38
N SER A 147 44.55 -15.69 -34.57
CA SER A 147 45.72 -16.51 -34.84
C SER A 147 46.96 -15.62 -34.74
N LEU A 148 47.58 -15.63 -33.56
CA LEU A 148 48.99 -15.24 -33.45
C LEU A 148 49.80 -16.37 -34.07
N ASP A 149 50.39 -16.11 -35.23
CA ASP A 149 51.72 -16.61 -35.58
C ASP A 149 52.25 -15.87 -36.82
N PRO A 150 53.57 -15.61 -36.87
CA PRO A 150 54.55 -16.67 -37.13
C PRO A 150 55.68 -16.83 -36.10
#